data_AF-A0A931XF92-F1
#
_entry.id   AF-A0A931XF92-F1
#
_cell.length_a   1.000
_cell.length_b   1.000
_cell.length_c   1.000
_cell.angle_alpha   90.00
_cell.angle_beta   90.00
_cell.angle_gamma   90.00
#
_symmetry.space_group_name_H-M   'P 1'
#
loop_
_entity.id
_entity.type
_entity.pdbx_description
1 polymer ?
#
loop_
_entity_poly.entity_id
_entity_poly.type
_entity_poly.pdbx_seq_one_letter_code
_entity_poly.pdbx_strand_id
1 'polypeptide(L)'
;MLMHADYFSPAHPRIRIFNNHIEYYNPGGLPKPLEELKGKDLSIPRNPILAKLFRMVKLAENAGYGLDNIEHHWKEYNGTSVDYVIDFDSTIVKLRTSDIISEGVNEGVNEGVNLKIEGVNEGVLLELQYLYDTIATQEGKKAVELNTMINKSLATTERYIKILKEQGYIEFRGASKTGGYFTKK
;
A
#
# COMPACT_ATOMS: atom_id res chain seq x y z
N MET A 1 7.10 -0.05 -18.61
CA MET A 1 6.06 0.25 -19.61
C MET A 1 6.65 0.89 -20.86
N LEU A 2 6.82 2.21 -20.93
CA LEU A 2 7.15 2.90 -22.19
C LEU A 2 8.48 2.48 -22.82
N MET A 3 9.55 2.41 -22.02
CA MET A 3 10.90 2.10 -22.53
C MET A 3 11.07 0.68 -23.11
N HIS A 4 10.22 -0.27 -22.71
CA HIS A 4 10.37 -1.70 -22.99
C HIS A 4 9.19 -2.33 -23.75
N ALA A 5 8.20 -1.53 -24.16
CA ALA A 5 7.11 -2.01 -24.98
C ALA A 5 7.62 -2.43 -26.38
N ASP A 6 7.04 -3.49 -26.94
CA ASP A 6 7.20 -3.80 -28.35
C ASP A 6 6.30 -2.91 -29.22
N TYR A 7 6.91 -1.89 -29.82
CA TYR A 7 6.23 -0.94 -30.69
C TYR A 7 5.97 -1.46 -32.11
N PHE A 8 6.43 -2.67 -32.45
CA PHE A 8 6.06 -3.34 -33.71
C PHE A 8 4.80 -4.20 -33.58
N SER A 9 4.38 -4.49 -32.35
CA SER A 9 3.13 -5.21 -32.08
C SER A 9 1.91 -4.34 -32.45
N PRO A 10 0.84 -4.92 -33.00
CA PRO A 10 -0.44 -4.23 -33.14
C PRO A 10 -1.12 -3.96 -31.78
N ALA A 11 -0.70 -4.66 -30.72
CA ALA A 11 -1.18 -4.43 -29.37
C ALA A 11 -0.49 -3.22 -28.73
N HIS A 12 -1.23 -2.50 -27.88
CA HIS A 12 -0.74 -1.27 -27.23
C HIS A 12 -0.50 -1.49 -25.73
N PRO A 13 0.50 -0.81 -25.13
CA PRO A 13 0.63 -0.74 -23.69
C PRO A 13 -0.65 -0.21 -23.04
N ARG A 14 -1.06 -0.81 -21.92
CA ARG A 14 -2.29 -0.39 -21.22
C ARG A 14 -2.17 -0.58 -19.71
N ILE A 15 -2.94 0.20 -18.98
CA ILE A 15 -3.08 0.10 -17.53
C ILE A 15 -4.53 -0.29 -17.24
N ARG A 16 -4.73 -1.29 -16.37
CA ARG A 16 -6.05 -1.66 -15.84
C ARG A 16 -6.01 -1.58 -14.33
N ILE A 17 -7.09 -1.09 -13.73
CA ILE A 17 -7.23 -0.97 -12.29
C ILE A 17 -8.30 -1.95 -11.86
N PHE A 18 -7.96 -2.81 -10.91
CA PHE A 18 -8.86 -3.77 -10.26
C PHE A 18 -8.95 -3.43 -8.77
N ASN A 19 -9.91 -4.04 -8.08
CA ASN A 19 -10.10 -3.80 -6.65
C ASN A 19 -8.87 -4.15 -5.79
N ASN A 20 -8.06 -5.12 -6.25
CA ASN A 20 -6.94 -5.67 -5.49
C ASN A 20 -5.57 -5.55 -6.18
N HIS A 21 -5.49 -4.88 -7.33
CA HIS A 21 -4.21 -4.61 -8.00
C HIS A 21 -4.34 -3.60 -9.15
N ILE A 22 -3.19 -3.03 -9.54
CA ILE A 22 -3.01 -2.30 -10.79
C ILE A 22 -2.20 -3.18 -11.74
N GLU A 23 -2.73 -3.40 -12.95
CA GLU A 23 -2.11 -4.20 -14.00
C GLU A 23 -1.49 -3.28 -15.06
N TYR A 24 -0.18 -3.43 -15.26
CA TYR A 24 0.60 -2.77 -16.29
C TYR A 24 0.94 -3.79 -17.37
N TYR A 25 0.26 -3.70 -18.51
CA TYR A 25 0.46 -4.58 -19.65
C TYR A 25 1.33 -3.92 -20.72
N ASN A 26 2.35 -4.65 -21.17
CA ASN A 26 3.17 -4.31 -22.32
C ASN A 26 3.13 -5.42 -23.37
N PRO A 27 3.00 -5.09 -24.67
CA PRO A 27 3.32 -6.03 -25.74
C PRO A 27 4.82 -6.37 -25.73
N GLY A 28 5.14 -7.62 -26.08
CA GLY A 28 6.47 -8.22 -26.14
C GLY A 28 6.91 -8.88 -24.81
N GLY A 29 7.39 -10.13 -24.90
CA GLY A 29 7.97 -10.88 -23.78
C GLY A 29 9.41 -10.49 -23.45
N LEU A 30 9.90 -10.73 -22.24
CA LEU A 30 11.23 -10.26 -21.81
C LEU A 30 12.39 -10.81 -22.69
N PRO A 31 13.49 -10.04 -22.87
CA PRO A 31 14.65 -10.49 -23.67
C PRO A 31 15.42 -11.66 -23.03
N LYS A 32 15.19 -11.91 -21.74
CA LYS A 32 15.76 -12.99 -20.93
C LYS A 32 14.78 -13.39 -19.83
N PRO A 33 14.93 -14.58 -19.22
CA PRO A 33 14.17 -14.96 -18.03
C PRO A 33 14.26 -13.91 -16.93
N LEU A 34 13.18 -13.73 -16.16
CA LEU A 34 13.08 -12.70 -15.13
C LEU A 34 14.17 -12.88 -14.06
N GLU A 35 14.46 -14.12 -13.69
CA GLU A 35 15.44 -14.50 -12.69
C GLU A 35 16.85 -14.06 -13.09
N GLU A 36 17.19 -14.16 -14.38
CA GLU A 36 18.47 -13.68 -14.90
C GLU A 36 18.56 -12.16 -14.93
N LEU A 37 17.44 -11.48 -15.21
CA LEU A 37 17.41 -10.02 -15.26
C LEU A 37 17.55 -9.41 -13.86
N LYS A 38 16.91 -10.01 -12.85
CA LYS A 38 17.06 -9.63 -11.45
C LYS A 38 18.44 -9.95 -10.88
N GLY A 39 19.01 -11.11 -11.22
CA GLY A 39 20.23 -11.60 -10.57
C GLY A 39 21.56 -11.01 -11.07
N LYS A 40 21.59 -10.21 -12.14
CA LYS A 40 22.83 -9.81 -12.83
C LYS A 40 22.95 -8.32 -13.16
N ASP A 41 22.10 -7.46 -12.59
CA ASP A 41 22.04 -6.02 -12.92
C ASP A 41 22.00 -5.73 -14.44
N LEU A 42 21.43 -6.66 -15.21
CA LEU A 42 21.48 -6.64 -16.68
C LEU A 42 20.40 -5.72 -17.25
N SER A 43 20.80 -4.60 -17.83
CA SER A 43 19.91 -3.72 -18.57
C SER A 43 19.99 -4.00 -20.08
N ILE A 44 19.05 -4.79 -20.60
CA ILE A 44 18.95 -5.12 -22.04
C ILE A 44 17.68 -4.45 -22.60
N PRO A 45 17.73 -3.18 -23.02
CA PRO A 45 16.58 -2.52 -23.62
C PRO A 45 16.33 -3.04 -25.05
N ARG A 46 15.07 -3.25 -25.42
CA ARG A 46 14.70 -3.57 -26.81
C ARG A 46 15.09 -2.48 -27.78
N ASN A 47 14.91 -1.23 -27.36
CA ASN A 47 15.27 -0.04 -28.13
C ASN A 47 16.29 0.80 -27.33
N PRO A 48 17.60 0.66 -27.63
CA PRO A 48 18.65 1.41 -26.95
C PRO A 48 18.54 2.93 -27.13
N ILE A 49 18.02 3.40 -28.27
CA ILE A 49 17.83 4.83 -28.55
C ILE A 49 16.75 5.39 -27.62
N LEU A 50 15.62 4.69 -27.51
CA LEU A 50 14.54 5.07 -26.60
C LEU A 50 15.02 5.06 -25.15
N ALA A 51 15.73 4.02 -24.72
CA ALA A 51 16.27 3.94 -23.37
C ALA A 51 17.25 5.08 -23.07
N LYS A 52 18.11 5.44 -24.04
CA LYS A 52 19.01 6.59 -23.93
C LYS A 52 18.25 7.90 -23.77
N LEU A 53 17.17 8.12 -24.53
CA LEU A 53 16.33 9.31 -24.39
C LEU A 53 15.73 9.42 -22.98
N PHE A 54 15.12 8.35 -22.46
CA PHE A 54 14.56 8.33 -21.11
C PHE A 54 15.62 8.64 -20.03
N ARG A 55 16.83 8.09 -20.18
CA ARG A 55 17.96 8.37 -19.27
C ARG A 55 18.44 9.82 -19.36
N MET A 56 18.51 10.38 -20.57
CA MET A 56 18.93 11.78 -20.78
C MET A 56 18.02 12.78 -20.08
N VAL A 57 16.71 12.51 -20.06
CA VAL A 57 15.72 13.35 -19.35
C VAL A 57 15.47 12.91 -17.90
N LYS A 58 16.30 11.99 -17.37
CA LYS A 58 16.21 11.46 -15.99
C LYS A 58 14.86 10.81 -15.65
N LEU A 59 14.19 10.21 -16.63
CA LEU A 59 12.98 9.40 -16.45
C LEU A 59 13.27 7.90 -16.31
N ALA A 60 14.53 7.49 -16.46
CA ALA A 60 14.97 6.13 -16.24
C ALA A 60 16.41 6.11 -15.69
N GLU A 61 16.71 5.10 -14.89
CA GLU A 61 18.03 4.88 -14.33
C GLU A 61 19.00 4.22 -15.32
N ASN A 62 20.30 4.29 -15.02
CA ASN A 62 21.36 3.81 -15.90
C ASN A 62 21.63 2.29 -15.81
N ALA A 63 21.08 1.57 -14.82
CA ALA A 63 21.37 0.15 -14.59
C ALA A 63 20.19 -0.64 -13.99
N GLY A 64 20.27 -1.98 -14.00
CA GLY A 64 19.20 -2.97 -13.85
C GLY A 64 18.33 -2.99 -12.58
N TYR A 65 18.37 -1.93 -11.76
CA TYR A 65 17.62 -1.80 -10.52
C TYR A 65 16.13 -1.54 -10.71
N GLY A 66 15.65 -1.32 -11.94
CA GLY A 66 14.26 -0.92 -12.19
C GLY A 66 13.22 -1.91 -11.63
N LEU A 67 13.50 -3.22 -11.68
CA LEU A 67 12.60 -4.23 -11.11
C LEU A 67 12.69 -4.26 -9.59
N ASP A 68 13.90 -4.20 -9.04
CA ASP A 68 14.14 -4.21 -7.60
C ASP A 68 13.57 -2.96 -6.92
N ASN A 69 13.71 -1.79 -7.52
CA ASN A 69 13.13 -0.54 -7.03
C ASN A 69 11.60 -0.58 -7.03
N ILE A 70 10.99 -1.20 -8.06
CA ILE A 70 9.53 -1.37 -8.09
C ILE A 70 9.10 -2.28 -6.94
N GLU A 71 9.74 -3.43 -6.76
CA GLU A 71 9.41 -4.37 -5.68
C GLU A 71 9.65 -3.79 -4.29
N HIS A 72 10.79 -3.14 -4.10
CA HIS A 72 11.19 -2.54 -2.83
C HIS A 72 10.24 -1.42 -2.44
N HIS A 73 10.08 -0.41 -3.28
CA HIS A 73 9.24 0.75 -2.96
C HIS A 73 7.76 0.39 -2.89
N TRP A 74 7.28 -0.56 -3.70
CA TRP A 74 5.88 -0.98 -3.61
C TRP A 74 5.59 -1.71 -2.30
N LYS A 75 6.48 -2.62 -1.91
CA LYS A 75 6.38 -3.34 -0.64
C LYS A 75 6.53 -2.39 0.55
N GLU A 76 7.42 -1.41 0.48
CA GLU A 76 7.57 -0.37 1.50
C GLU A 76 6.31 0.50 1.61
N TYR A 77 5.72 0.88 0.47
CA TYR A 77 4.56 1.76 0.41
C TYR A 77 3.27 1.12 0.96
N ASN A 78 2.98 -0.15 0.63
CA ASN A 78 1.70 -0.76 0.99
C ASN A 78 1.79 -2.20 1.53
N GLY A 79 2.99 -2.74 1.75
CA GLY A 79 3.20 -4.07 2.31
C GLY A 79 2.86 -5.23 1.38
N THR A 80 2.46 -4.98 0.13
CA THR A 80 2.05 -6.03 -0.82
C THR A 80 3.13 -6.36 -1.85
N SER A 81 2.94 -7.48 -2.56
CA SER A 81 3.89 -7.97 -3.57
C SER A 81 3.66 -7.38 -4.95
N VAL A 82 4.68 -7.51 -5.78
CA VAL A 82 4.60 -7.28 -7.23
C VAL A 82 4.69 -8.64 -7.92
N ASP A 83 3.70 -8.96 -8.74
CA ASP A 83 3.68 -10.20 -9.51
C ASP A 83 3.99 -9.92 -10.98
N TYR A 84 4.68 -10.85 -11.63
CA TYR A 84 4.99 -10.78 -13.06
C TYR A 84 4.32 -11.93 -13.79
N VAL A 85 3.58 -11.64 -14.86
CA VAL A 85 3.10 -12.64 -15.81
C VAL A 85 3.81 -12.37 -17.13
N ILE A 86 4.65 -13.31 -17.53
CA ILE A 86 5.54 -13.16 -18.69
C ILE A 86 5.21 -14.27 -19.67
N ASP A 87 4.78 -13.86 -20.85
CA ASP A 87 4.58 -14.70 -22.01
C ASP A 87 5.59 -14.33 -23.10
N PHE A 88 5.63 -15.11 -24.17
CA PHE A 88 6.51 -14.82 -25.32
C PHE A 88 6.21 -13.44 -25.95
N ASP A 89 4.94 -13.07 -26.03
CA ASP A 89 4.44 -11.89 -26.73
C ASP A 89 3.90 -10.81 -25.78
N SER A 90 3.98 -11.00 -24.46
CA SER A 90 3.49 -10.02 -23.50
C SER A 90 4.22 -10.06 -22.16
N THR A 91 4.25 -8.91 -21.51
CA THR A 91 4.74 -8.76 -20.14
C THR A 91 3.70 -7.99 -19.34
N ILE A 92 3.27 -8.57 -18.22
CA ILE A 92 2.33 -7.95 -17.29
C ILE A 92 3.00 -7.82 -15.93
N VAL A 93 2.97 -6.60 -15.39
CA VAL A 93 3.37 -6.32 -14.00
C VAL A 93 2.11 -6.00 -13.21
N LYS A 94 1.86 -6.76 -12.14
CA LYS A 94 0.72 -6.56 -11.25
C LYS A 94 1.22 -6.02 -9.92
N LEU A 95 0.90 -4.76 -9.66
CA LEU A 95 1.15 -4.12 -8.38
C LEU A 95 -0.05 -4.43 -7.49
N ARG A 96 0.08 -5.36 -6.54
CA ARG A 96 -1.02 -5.71 -5.63
C ARG A 96 -1.42 -4.51 -4.79
N THR A 97 -2.67 -4.44 -4.40
CA THR A 97 -3.14 -3.47 -3.42
C THR A 97 -3.74 -4.26 -2.27
N SER A 98 -3.41 -3.87 -1.05
CA SER A 98 -4.25 -4.20 0.10
C SER A 98 -5.63 -3.62 -0.16
N ASP A 99 -6.69 -4.26 0.35
CA ASP A 99 -8.03 -3.69 0.25
C ASP A 99 -7.98 -2.25 0.77
N ILE A 100 -8.26 -1.30 -0.12
CA ILE A 100 -8.14 0.12 0.17
C ILE A 100 -9.28 0.48 1.14
N ILE A 101 -9.02 0.33 2.44
CA ILE A 101 -9.48 1.32 3.39
C ILE A 101 -8.54 2.50 3.16
N SER A 102 -9.09 3.55 2.55
CA SER A 102 -8.44 4.83 2.29
C SER A 102 -7.52 5.26 3.43
N GLU A 103 -6.21 5.18 3.24
CA GLU A 103 -5.24 5.90 4.04
C GLU A 103 -4.22 6.55 3.12
N GLY A 104 -4.24 7.88 3.09
CA GLY A 104 -3.06 8.63 2.76
C GLY A 104 -2.03 8.42 3.87
N VAL A 105 -0.80 8.13 3.46
CA VAL A 105 0.43 8.42 4.22
C VAL A 105 0.45 7.82 5.63
N ASN A 106 0.76 6.54 5.73
CA ASN A 106 1.30 5.93 6.95
C ASN A 106 2.80 5.63 6.75
N GLU A 107 3.59 6.68 6.56
CA GLU A 107 5.03 6.62 6.86
C GLU A 107 5.20 6.80 8.37
N GLY A 108 5.45 5.69 9.06
CA GLY A 108 5.89 5.66 10.45
C GLY A 108 5.04 4.77 11.35
N VAL A 109 5.71 3.98 12.18
CA VAL A 109 5.16 3.18 13.30
C VAL A 109 4.64 1.78 12.92
N ASN A 110 5.55 0.91 12.46
CA ASN A 110 5.33 -0.54 12.45
C ASN A 110 5.77 -1.19 13.79
N GLU A 111 5.40 -0.56 14.92
CA GLU A 111 5.48 -1.10 16.29
C GLU A 111 4.09 -1.05 16.98
N GLY A 112 3.01 -1.18 16.20
CA GLY A 112 1.63 -1.15 16.69
C GLY A 112 1.22 -2.43 17.44
N VAL A 113 0.44 -2.27 18.51
CA VAL A 113 -0.20 -3.39 19.23
C VAL A 113 -1.28 -3.99 18.32
N ASN A 114 -1.17 -5.29 18.02
CA ASN A 114 -2.20 -5.99 17.25
C ASN A 114 -3.36 -6.40 18.17
N LEU A 115 -4.54 -5.77 18.00
CA LEU A 115 -5.73 -6.03 18.80
C LEU A 115 -6.24 -7.46 18.56
N LYS A 116 -6.46 -8.21 19.65
CA LYS A 116 -7.06 -9.56 19.61
C LYS A 116 -8.42 -9.50 20.26
N ILE A 117 -9.46 -9.26 19.45
CA ILE A 117 -10.84 -9.17 19.92
C ILE A 117 -11.64 -10.31 19.31
N GLU A 118 -12.01 -11.28 20.14
CA GLU A 118 -12.82 -12.43 19.73
C GLU A 118 -14.27 -12.03 19.42
N GLY A 119 -14.87 -12.65 18.39
CA GLY A 119 -16.26 -12.43 18.01
C GLY A 119 -16.53 -11.20 17.13
N VAL A 120 -15.48 -10.53 16.65
CA VAL A 120 -15.58 -9.39 15.72
C VAL A 120 -15.10 -9.82 14.33
N ASN A 121 -15.83 -9.43 13.28
CA ASN A 121 -15.44 -9.70 11.89
C ASN A 121 -14.14 -8.94 11.55
N GLU A 122 -13.28 -9.52 10.71
CA GLU A 122 -11.99 -8.96 10.27
C GLU A 122 -12.11 -7.50 9.82
N GLY A 123 -13.13 -7.14 9.04
CA GLY A 123 -13.34 -5.75 8.61
C GLY A 123 -13.58 -4.76 9.76
N VAL A 124 -14.29 -5.18 10.81
CA VAL A 124 -14.52 -4.35 12.00
C VAL A 124 -13.27 -4.34 12.90
N LEU A 125 -12.48 -5.42 12.91
CA LEU A 125 -11.22 -5.49 13.63
C LEU A 125 -10.22 -4.46 13.11
N LEU A 126 -10.11 -4.30 11.78
CA LEU A 126 -9.28 -3.27 11.16
C LEU A 126 -9.73 -1.85 11.54
N GLU A 127 -11.03 -1.59 11.57
CA GLU A 127 -11.54 -0.27 11.98
C GLU A 127 -11.29 0.01 13.48
N LEU A 128 -11.33 -1.01 14.33
CA LEU A 128 -10.97 -0.90 15.75
C LEU A 128 -9.48 -0.65 15.93
N GLN A 129 -8.63 -1.33 15.15
CA GLN A 129 -7.18 -1.13 15.14
C GLN A 129 -6.85 0.31 14.77
N TYR A 130 -7.45 0.82 13.69
CA TYR A 130 -7.25 2.20 13.26
C TYR A 130 -7.65 3.23 14.33
N LEU A 131 -8.80 3.04 15.00
CA LEU A 131 -9.20 3.91 16.11
C LEU A 131 -8.20 3.84 17.28
N TYR A 132 -7.72 2.64 17.61
CA TYR A 132 -6.72 2.46 18.67
C TYR A 132 -5.43 3.19 18.33
N ASP A 133 -4.91 3.05 17.11
CA ASP A 133 -3.68 3.73 16.66
C ASP A 133 -3.86 5.26 16.62
N THR A 134 -5.05 5.73 16.25
CA THR A 134 -5.42 7.16 16.33
C THR A 134 -5.36 7.67 17.79
N ILE A 135 -5.86 6.89 18.75
CA ILE A 135 -5.79 7.25 20.18
C ILE A 135 -4.35 7.17 20.69
N ALA A 136 -3.56 6.19 20.24
CA ALA A 136 -2.16 6.02 20.62
C ALA A 136 -1.28 7.18 20.16
N THR A 137 -1.55 7.70 18.95
CA THR A 137 -0.82 8.84 18.39
C THR A 137 -1.30 10.18 18.94
N GLN A 138 -2.60 10.32 19.24
CA GLN A 138 -3.21 11.56 19.71
C GLN A 138 -4.08 11.33 20.95
N GLU A 139 -3.42 11.10 22.09
CA GLU A 139 -4.10 10.88 23.37
C GLU A 139 -4.87 12.14 23.85
N GLY A 140 -5.92 11.93 24.63
CA GLY A 140 -6.71 13.00 25.25
C GLY A 140 -7.83 13.57 24.38
N LYS A 141 -8.10 12.96 23.21
CA LYS A 141 -9.21 13.34 22.32
C LYS A 141 -10.55 12.77 22.77
N LYS A 142 -11.64 13.49 22.47
CA LYS A 142 -13.03 13.03 22.73
C LYS A 142 -13.60 12.27 21.55
N ALA A 143 -14.70 11.53 21.78
CA ALA A 143 -15.40 10.80 20.72
C ALA A 143 -15.81 11.68 19.52
N VAL A 144 -16.17 12.94 19.77
CA VAL A 144 -16.53 13.93 18.72
C VAL A 144 -15.32 14.40 17.90
N GLU A 145 -14.12 14.32 18.43
CA GLU A 145 -12.90 14.61 17.67
C GLU A 145 -12.39 13.35 16.96
N LEU A 146 -12.52 12.19 17.61
CA LEU A 146 -12.09 10.92 17.03
C LEU A 146 -12.95 10.53 15.83
N ASN A 147 -14.25 10.83 15.83
CA ASN A 147 -15.14 10.45 14.73
C ASN A 147 -14.77 11.15 13.40
N THR A 148 -14.29 12.40 13.46
CA THR A 148 -13.86 13.16 12.28
C THR A 148 -12.52 12.65 11.79
N MET A 149 -11.61 12.28 12.70
CA MET A 149 -10.33 11.67 12.36
C MET A 149 -10.50 10.33 11.65
N ILE A 150 -11.35 9.44 12.19
CA ILE A 150 -11.56 8.13 11.59
C ILE A 150 -12.60 8.12 10.46
N ASN A 151 -13.17 9.28 10.13
CA ASN A 151 -14.24 9.46 9.13
C ASN A 151 -15.43 8.51 9.33
N LYS A 152 -15.93 8.40 10.57
CA LYS A 152 -17.12 7.58 10.92
C LYS A 152 -18.17 8.42 11.63
N SER A 153 -19.39 7.90 11.69
CA SER A 153 -20.46 8.52 12.47
C SER A 153 -20.14 8.50 13.97
N LEU A 154 -20.62 9.49 14.72
CA LEU A 154 -20.43 9.54 16.17
C LEU A 154 -20.91 8.24 16.85
N ALA A 155 -22.05 7.70 16.43
CA ALA A 155 -22.60 6.46 16.96
C ALA A 155 -21.68 5.25 16.72
N THR A 156 -21.07 5.15 15.53
CA THR A 156 -20.11 4.08 15.23
C THR A 156 -18.83 4.24 16.05
N THR A 157 -18.31 5.46 16.17
CA THR A 157 -17.13 5.76 16.99
C THR A 157 -17.38 5.43 18.46
N GLU A 158 -18.53 5.80 19.02
CA GLU A 158 -18.90 5.46 20.41
C GLU A 158 -19.02 3.95 20.61
N ARG A 159 -19.59 3.23 19.62
CA ARG A 159 -19.62 1.76 19.63
C ARG A 159 -18.22 1.17 19.67
N TYR A 160 -17.29 1.69 18.87
CA TYR A 160 -15.90 1.20 18.82
C TYR A 160 -15.13 1.51 20.09
N ILE A 161 -15.26 2.73 20.63
CA ILE A 161 -14.70 3.11 21.92
C ILE A 161 -15.19 2.16 23.02
N LYS A 162 -16.49 1.81 23.02
CA LYS A 162 -17.05 0.88 23.99
C LYS A 162 -16.36 -0.49 23.90
N ILE A 163 -16.20 -1.04 22.70
CA ILE A 163 -15.52 -2.31 22.48
C ILE A 163 -14.07 -2.25 22.99
N LEU A 164 -13.29 -1.24 22.57
CA LEU A 164 -11.89 -1.10 22.99
C LEU A 164 -11.74 -0.94 24.51
N LYS A 165 -12.68 -0.24 25.15
CA LYS A 165 -12.71 -0.04 26.60
C LYS A 165 -13.08 -1.32 27.35
N GLU A 166 -14.05 -2.09 26.85
CA GLU A 166 -14.45 -3.39 27.43
C GLU A 166 -13.33 -4.42 27.35
N GLN A 167 -12.58 -4.40 26.25
CA GLN A 167 -11.40 -5.26 26.05
C GLN A 167 -10.14 -4.75 26.77
N GLY A 168 -10.23 -3.58 27.42
CA GLY A 168 -9.15 -3.05 28.25
C GLY A 168 -8.01 -2.35 27.51
N TYR A 169 -8.16 -2.07 26.21
CA TYR A 169 -7.12 -1.40 25.40
C TYR A 169 -7.05 0.11 25.62
N ILE A 170 -8.18 0.74 25.98
CA ILE A 170 -8.24 2.19 26.20
C ILE A 170 -9.00 2.53 27.48
N GLU A 171 -8.76 3.73 28.00
CA GLU A 171 -9.51 4.28 29.12
C GLU A 171 -9.77 5.79 28.95
N PHE A 172 -10.79 6.30 29.65
CA PHE A 172 -11.07 7.74 29.67
C PHE A 172 -10.38 8.34 30.89
N ARG A 173 -9.52 9.35 30.69
CA ARG A 173 -8.85 10.08 31.78
C ARG A 173 -9.27 11.55 31.79
N GLY A 174 -9.49 12.12 32.97
CA GLY A 174 -9.87 13.52 33.19
C GLY A 174 -11.34 13.72 33.57
N ALA A 175 -11.74 14.98 33.77
CA ALA A 175 -13.12 15.32 34.13
C ALA A 175 -14.07 15.10 32.94
N SER A 176 -15.33 14.75 33.18
CA SER A 176 -16.31 14.47 32.11
C SER A 176 -16.43 15.57 31.05
N LYS A 177 -16.19 16.83 31.43
CA LYS A 177 -16.23 17.99 30.52
C LYS A 177 -14.92 18.28 29.78
N THR A 178 -13.77 17.83 30.25
CA THR A 178 -12.45 18.21 29.70
C THR A 178 -11.50 17.05 29.44
N GLY A 179 -11.85 15.84 29.87
CA GLY A 179 -11.08 14.61 29.66
C GLY A 179 -11.26 14.03 28.27
N GLY A 180 -10.49 12.98 28.00
CA GLY A 180 -10.44 12.28 26.72
C GLY A 180 -9.98 10.83 26.86
N TYR A 181 -9.81 10.16 25.73
CA TYR A 181 -9.40 8.76 25.67
C TYR A 181 -7.88 8.60 25.56
N PHE A 182 -7.35 7.59 26.24
CA PHE A 182 -5.92 7.27 26.35
C PHE A 182 -5.73 5.77 26.18
N THR A 183 -4.55 5.36 25.72
CA THR A 183 -4.19 3.94 25.67
C THR A 183 -3.87 3.42 27.07
N LYS A 184 -4.26 2.17 27.34
CA LYS A 184 -3.93 1.48 28.58
C LYS A 184 -2.70 0.61 28.34
N LYS A 185 -1.63 0.89 29.08
CA LYS A 185 -0.40 0.07 29.06
C LYS A 185 -0.55 -1.18 29.91
#